data_AF-A0A7X9RQI6-F1
#
_entry.id   AF-A0A7X9RQI6-F1
#
_cell.length_a   1.000
_cell.length_b   1.000
_cell.length_c   1.000
_cell.angle_alpha   90.00
_cell.angle_beta   90.00
_cell.angle_gamma   90.00
#
_symmetry.space_group_name_H-M   'P 1'
#
loop_
_entity.id
_entity.type
_entity.pdbx_description
1 polymer ?
#
loop_
_entity_poly.entity_id
_entity_poly.type
_entity_poly.pdbx_seq_one_letter_code
_entity_poly.pdbx_strand_id
1 'polypeptide(L)'
;MIGIQSFWTKPYSNNKDHNLSWNDRKYFYISWILSNHLINQKFSSTELVTDTLGKHLLIDILKLKYNKVSTDLDIIPYDTKYWTFGKIVTFSKQNKPFIHIDYDAFLFKENNFSFKEDICVQNIETDVDTYYNAHKSLYNSSLEENIAYNTGIVGGEDLKSYYQLFEYMEVIYDSFLKNTTYNSDNIYTDIAIYVEQYGLFKVAKERNKRVSCLLKDLTCISQYSEVSSFNNKWDFTHVLGYYNKKRTEQYKYFEKLVQKYCPKLYFNLIDMLERGVL
;
A
#
# COMPACT_ATOMS: atom_id res chain seq x y z
N MET A 1 -17.87 3.30 7.31
CA MET A 1 -16.62 2.92 6.63
C MET A 1 -15.46 3.09 7.59
N ILE A 2 -14.47 2.20 7.57
CA ILE A 2 -13.29 2.24 8.45
C ILE A 2 -12.02 2.53 7.63
N GLY A 3 -11.02 3.13 8.26
CA GLY A 3 -9.68 3.24 7.69
C GLY A 3 -8.86 2.01 8.05
N ILE A 4 -8.14 1.42 7.11
CA ILE A 4 -7.27 0.27 7.39
C ILE A 4 -5.86 0.51 6.85
N GLN A 5 -4.88 -0.04 7.54
CA GLN A 5 -3.52 -0.18 7.03
C GLN A 5 -3.07 -1.62 7.22
N SER A 6 -2.10 -2.06 6.44
CA SER A 6 -1.53 -3.39 6.58
C SER A 6 -0.02 -3.39 6.52
N PHE A 7 0.61 -4.30 7.27
CA PHE A 7 2.04 -4.49 7.22
C PHE A 7 2.41 -5.96 7.37
N TRP A 8 2.72 -6.61 6.26
CA TRP A 8 3.31 -7.94 6.26
C TRP A 8 4.83 -7.78 6.30
N THR A 9 5.47 -8.12 7.43
CA THR A 9 6.90 -7.89 7.62
C THR A 9 7.77 -8.90 6.90
N LYS A 10 7.30 -10.13 6.66
CA LYS A 10 8.13 -11.20 6.08
C LYS A 10 8.78 -10.84 4.73
N PRO A 11 8.08 -10.21 3.76
CA PRO A 11 8.69 -9.69 2.52
C PRO A 11 9.88 -8.76 2.74
N TYR A 12 9.85 -8.02 3.84
CA TYR A 12 10.84 -7.01 4.17
C TYR A 12 11.98 -7.57 5.00
N SER A 13 11.71 -8.51 5.92
CA SER A 13 12.74 -9.18 6.72
C SER A 13 13.67 -10.04 5.88
N ASN A 14 13.16 -10.61 4.78
CA ASN A 14 13.95 -11.40 3.84
C ASN A 14 14.71 -10.56 2.80
N ASN A 15 14.44 -9.24 2.76
CA ASN A 15 15.11 -8.34 1.82
C ASN A 15 16.48 -7.91 2.35
N LYS A 16 17.47 -7.82 1.46
CA LYS A 16 18.79 -7.24 1.77
C LYS A 16 18.71 -5.73 2.03
N ASP A 17 17.65 -5.08 1.58
CA ASP A 17 17.38 -3.67 1.86
C ASP A 17 16.79 -3.47 3.27
N HIS A 18 17.68 -3.34 4.25
CA HIS A 18 17.32 -3.07 5.64
C HIS A 18 16.59 -1.73 5.85
N ASN A 19 16.55 -0.85 4.85
CA ASN A 19 15.89 0.46 4.91
C ASN A 19 14.48 0.44 4.28
N LEU A 20 13.99 -0.73 3.85
CA LEU A 20 12.59 -0.89 3.42
C LEU A 20 12.24 0.06 2.25
N SER A 21 13.17 0.19 1.30
CA SER A 21 13.13 1.09 0.15
C SER A 21 13.33 2.58 0.44
N TRP A 22 13.53 2.99 1.69
CA TRP A 22 13.94 4.36 2.04
C TRP A 22 15.48 4.50 2.00
N ASN A 23 16.03 5.72 1.90
CA ASN A 23 17.50 5.87 2.06
C ASN A 23 17.95 5.60 3.49
N ASP A 24 17.06 5.83 4.46
CA ASP A 24 17.34 5.73 5.88
C ASP A 24 16.06 5.21 6.56
N ARG A 25 16.21 4.15 7.37
CA ARG A 25 15.14 3.49 8.11
C ARG A 25 14.36 4.45 9.00
N LYS A 26 14.97 5.56 9.46
CA LYS A 26 14.25 6.63 10.17
C LYS A 26 13.00 7.08 9.39
N TYR A 27 13.10 7.26 8.07
CA TYR A 27 11.98 7.76 7.26
C TYR A 27 10.89 6.73 7.03
N PHE A 28 11.22 5.43 7.09
CA PHE A 28 10.19 4.39 7.17
C PHE A 28 9.31 4.61 8.41
N TYR A 29 9.91 4.83 9.58
CA TYR A 29 9.15 5.07 10.82
C TYR A 29 8.40 6.40 10.81
N ILE A 30 9.02 7.47 10.29
CA ILE A 30 8.35 8.77 10.15
C ILE A 30 7.15 8.66 9.20
N SER A 31 7.27 7.89 8.12
CA SER A 31 6.16 7.58 7.19
C SER A 31 4.99 6.95 7.92
N TRP A 32 5.25 5.88 8.70
CA TRP A 32 4.23 5.23 9.51
C TRP A 32 3.58 6.16 10.53
N ILE A 33 4.37 6.97 11.25
CA ILE A 33 3.85 7.92 12.24
C ILE A 33 2.93 8.94 11.56
N LEU A 34 3.35 9.53 10.44
CA LEU A 34 2.57 10.54 9.72
C LEU A 34 1.29 9.92 9.13
N SER A 35 1.41 8.78 8.46
CA SER A 35 0.27 8.10 7.84
C SER A 35 -0.76 7.67 8.91
N ASN A 36 -0.30 7.10 10.04
CA ASN A 36 -1.15 6.76 11.17
C ASN A 36 -1.87 7.98 11.79
N HIS A 37 -1.18 9.11 11.89
CA HIS A 37 -1.81 10.35 12.36
C HIS A 37 -2.94 10.78 11.43
N LEU A 38 -2.68 10.83 10.13
CA LEU A 38 -3.62 11.32 9.11
C LEU A 38 -4.83 10.40 8.97
N ILE A 39 -4.65 9.07 8.97
CA ILE A 39 -5.77 8.13 8.90
C ILE A 39 -6.70 8.25 10.12
N ASN A 40 -6.16 8.46 11.32
CA ASN A 40 -6.95 8.68 12.54
C ASN A 40 -7.67 10.05 12.55
N GLN A 41 -7.20 11.03 11.76
CA GLN A 41 -7.95 12.28 11.57
C GLN A 41 -9.09 12.12 10.58
N LYS A 42 -8.94 11.24 9.58
CA LYS A 42 -9.92 11.06 8.50
C LYS A 42 -11.04 10.09 8.88
N PHE A 43 -10.75 9.02 9.61
CA PHE A 43 -11.70 7.96 9.94
C PHE A 43 -11.98 7.90 11.44
N SER A 44 -13.25 7.69 11.81
CA SER A 44 -13.65 7.52 13.21
C SER A 44 -13.19 6.20 13.83
N SER A 45 -12.82 5.22 13.00
CA SER A 45 -12.27 3.93 13.42
C SER A 45 -11.21 3.48 12.45
N THR A 46 -10.08 3.02 12.98
CA THR A 46 -8.92 2.56 12.22
C THR A 46 -8.51 1.14 12.65
N GLU A 47 -8.10 0.32 11.67
CA GLU A 47 -7.58 -1.03 11.93
C GLU A 47 -6.17 -1.21 11.32
N LEU A 48 -5.33 -1.97 12.00
CA LEU A 48 -4.06 -2.47 11.48
C LEU A 48 -4.14 -3.99 11.34
N VAL A 49 -3.88 -4.51 10.14
CA VAL A 49 -3.71 -5.95 9.89
C VAL A 49 -2.24 -6.21 9.61
N THR A 50 -1.58 -6.97 10.49
CA THR A 50 -0.13 -7.17 10.43
C THR A 50 0.24 -8.59 10.84
N ASP A 51 1.52 -8.85 11.06
CA ASP A 51 2.03 -10.05 11.71
C ASP A 51 2.62 -9.69 13.09
N THR A 52 3.07 -10.69 13.84
CA THR A 52 3.57 -10.51 15.21
C THR A 52 4.73 -9.52 15.26
N LEU A 53 5.65 -9.56 14.29
CA LEU A 53 6.78 -8.64 14.24
C LEU A 53 6.32 -7.21 13.92
N GLY A 54 5.38 -7.06 12.98
CA GLY A 54 4.84 -5.74 12.63
C GLY A 54 4.03 -5.13 13.77
N LYS A 55 3.25 -5.92 14.51
CA LYS A 55 2.56 -5.47 15.74
C LYS A 55 3.58 -5.02 16.80
N HIS A 56 4.62 -5.80 17.04
CA HIS A 56 5.67 -5.44 17.98
C HIS A 56 6.31 -4.08 17.62
N LEU A 57 6.67 -3.92 16.36
CA LEU A 57 7.31 -2.70 15.87
C LEU A 57 6.39 -1.48 15.93
N LEU A 58 5.19 -1.58 15.34
CA LEU A 58 4.30 -0.45 15.13
C LEU A 58 3.49 -0.09 16.39
N ILE A 59 3.11 -1.08 17.19
CA ILE A 59 2.25 -0.88 18.36
C ILE A 59 3.06 -0.88 19.65
N ASP A 60 3.90 -1.89 19.87
CA ASP A 60 4.59 -2.02 21.15
C ASP A 60 5.78 -1.07 21.27
N ILE A 61 6.52 -0.82 20.18
CA ILE A 61 7.66 0.11 20.18
C ILE A 61 7.21 1.53 19.81
N LEU A 62 6.68 1.73 18.60
CA LEU A 62 6.32 3.08 18.12
C LEU A 62 5.07 3.67 18.76
N LYS A 63 4.26 2.86 19.46
CA LYS A 63 3.02 3.29 20.12
C LYS A 63 2.02 3.96 19.15
N LEU A 64 1.95 3.50 17.91
CA LEU A 64 0.95 3.95 16.94
C LEU A 64 -0.46 3.59 17.44
N LYS A 65 -1.44 4.42 17.09
CA LYS A 65 -2.81 4.29 17.59
C LYS A 65 -3.71 3.70 16.51
N TYR A 66 -4.33 2.57 16.83
CA TYR A 66 -5.40 1.96 16.04
C TYR A 66 -6.51 1.51 16.98
N ASN A 67 -7.76 1.52 16.52
CA ASN A 67 -8.89 0.99 17.30
C ASN A 67 -8.85 -0.53 17.39
N LYS A 68 -8.31 -1.20 16.36
CA LYS A 68 -8.15 -2.66 16.32
C LYS A 68 -6.83 -3.03 15.64
N VAL A 69 -6.19 -4.07 16.15
CA VAL A 69 -4.96 -4.64 15.59
C VAL A 69 -5.13 -6.15 15.51
N SER A 70 -4.92 -6.75 14.34
CA SER A 70 -4.87 -8.20 14.16
C SER A 70 -3.51 -8.64 13.63
N THR A 71 -3.12 -9.87 13.97
CA THR A 71 -1.88 -10.51 13.50
C THR A 71 -2.16 -11.56 12.41
N ASP A 72 -3.22 -11.37 11.63
CA ASP A 72 -3.71 -12.36 10.66
C ASP A 72 -2.69 -12.69 9.56
N LEU A 73 -1.64 -11.87 9.39
CA LEU A 73 -0.58 -12.09 8.41
C LEU A 73 0.54 -13.03 8.92
N ASP A 74 0.46 -13.51 10.17
CA ASP A 74 1.41 -14.48 10.72
C ASP A 74 1.44 -15.80 9.92
N ILE A 75 0.27 -16.25 9.45
CA ILE A 75 0.08 -17.62 8.94
C ILE A 75 -0.32 -17.67 7.46
N ILE A 76 -0.10 -16.59 6.70
CA ILE A 76 -0.40 -16.61 5.27
C ILE A 76 0.63 -17.49 4.52
N PRO A 77 0.20 -18.42 3.65
CA PRO A 77 1.07 -19.47 3.08
C PRO A 77 1.79 -19.03 1.79
N TYR A 78 1.99 -17.72 1.58
CA TYR A 78 2.51 -17.19 0.32
C TYR A 78 4.01 -16.91 0.38
N ASP A 79 4.65 -17.01 -0.78
CA ASP A 79 6.06 -16.62 -0.93
C ASP A 79 6.20 -15.10 -0.75
N THR A 80 7.13 -14.72 0.12
CA THR A 80 7.51 -13.34 0.45
C THR A 80 7.91 -12.47 -0.75
N LYS A 81 8.25 -13.07 -1.90
CA LYS A 81 8.50 -12.32 -3.14
C LYS A 81 7.26 -11.57 -3.66
N TYR A 82 6.06 -12.04 -3.33
CA TYR A 82 4.79 -11.43 -3.72
C TYR A 82 4.26 -10.51 -2.61
N TRP A 83 5.02 -9.44 -2.34
CA TRP A 83 4.84 -8.57 -1.16
C TRP A 83 3.45 -7.94 -1.02
N THR A 84 2.71 -7.73 -2.12
CA THR A 84 1.34 -7.19 -2.13
C THR A 84 0.31 -8.15 -1.55
N PHE A 85 0.60 -9.46 -1.45
CA PHE A 85 -0.42 -10.46 -1.07
C PHE A 85 -0.93 -10.24 0.36
N GLY A 86 -0.10 -9.68 1.26
CA GLY A 86 -0.54 -9.27 2.58
C GLY A 86 -1.66 -8.22 2.57
N LYS A 87 -1.65 -7.30 1.58
CA LYS A 87 -2.73 -6.32 1.36
C LYS A 87 -4.00 -7.01 0.89
N ILE A 88 -3.91 -7.90 -0.11
CA ILE A 88 -5.06 -8.62 -0.65
C ILE A 88 -5.74 -9.50 0.43
N VAL A 89 -4.96 -10.22 1.23
CA VAL A 89 -5.49 -10.95 2.40
C VAL A 89 -6.15 -9.99 3.39
N THR A 90 -5.55 -8.83 3.64
CA THR A 90 -6.15 -7.82 4.51
C THR A 90 -7.53 -7.39 4.00
N PHE A 91 -7.68 -7.16 2.70
CA PHE A 91 -8.96 -6.80 2.09
C PHE A 91 -10.00 -7.91 2.26
N SER A 92 -9.60 -9.16 2.06
CA SER A 92 -10.51 -10.31 2.13
C SER A 92 -10.99 -10.64 3.55
N LYS A 93 -10.35 -10.09 4.59
CA LYS A 93 -10.78 -10.22 5.98
C LYS A 93 -11.75 -9.14 6.45
N GLN A 94 -12.01 -8.13 5.63
CA GLN A 94 -12.90 -7.04 6.02
C GLN A 94 -14.37 -7.48 6.00
N ASN A 95 -15.13 -7.04 7.01
CA ASN A 95 -16.56 -7.33 7.15
C ASN A 95 -17.44 -6.07 7.13
N LYS A 96 -16.83 -4.91 6.90
CA LYS A 96 -17.49 -3.60 6.77
C LYS A 96 -16.79 -2.81 5.66
N PRO A 97 -17.48 -1.88 4.98
CA PRO A 97 -16.85 -0.98 4.02
C PRO A 97 -15.60 -0.33 4.60
N PHE A 98 -14.52 -0.31 3.82
CA PHE A 98 -13.20 0.13 4.29
C PHE A 98 -12.52 1.01 3.25
N ILE A 99 -11.48 1.74 3.67
CA ILE A 99 -10.47 2.34 2.81
C ILE A 99 -9.11 1.96 3.37
N HIS A 100 -8.35 1.23 2.59
CA HIS A 100 -6.95 0.94 2.82
C HIS A 100 -6.09 2.11 2.35
N ILE A 101 -5.07 2.43 3.15
CA ILE A 101 -4.10 3.48 2.86
C ILE A 101 -2.69 2.91 3.10
N ASP A 102 -1.86 2.92 2.07
CA ASP A 102 -0.45 2.54 2.19
C ASP A 102 0.29 3.47 3.17
N TYR A 103 1.33 2.93 3.82
CA TYR A 103 2.04 3.66 4.88
C TYR A 103 2.85 4.87 4.37
N ASP A 104 3.08 4.93 3.07
CA ASP A 104 3.73 6.00 2.30
C ASP A 104 2.73 6.86 1.50
N ALA A 105 1.43 6.68 1.77
CA ALA A 105 0.34 7.53 1.31
C ALA A 105 -0.19 8.41 2.46
N PHE A 106 -0.37 9.70 2.18
CA PHE A 106 -0.68 10.76 3.15
C PHE A 106 -1.93 11.51 2.70
N LEU A 107 -3.01 11.29 3.44
CA LEU A 107 -4.32 11.87 3.16
C LEU A 107 -4.58 13.06 4.10
N PHE A 108 -4.28 14.28 3.66
CA PHE A 108 -4.38 15.49 4.48
C PHE A 108 -5.84 15.89 4.72
N LYS A 109 -6.18 16.38 5.92
CA LYS A 109 -7.57 16.57 6.37
C LYS A 109 -8.42 17.41 5.41
N GLU A 110 -7.79 18.35 4.73
CA GLU A 110 -8.41 19.32 3.82
C GLU A 110 -8.98 18.70 2.53
N ASN A 111 -8.63 17.45 2.20
CA ASN A 111 -9.14 16.81 0.98
C ASN A 111 -10.66 16.49 1.07
N ASN A 112 -11.36 16.69 -0.05
CA ASN A 112 -12.79 16.44 -0.20
C ASN A 112 -13.10 15.08 -0.88
N PHE A 113 -12.23 14.08 -0.71
CA PHE A 113 -12.45 12.76 -1.31
C PHE A 113 -13.73 12.09 -0.77
N SER A 114 -14.53 11.57 -1.71
CA SER A 114 -15.71 10.76 -1.43
C SER A 114 -15.37 9.28 -1.58
N PHE A 115 -15.68 8.50 -0.56
CA PHE A 115 -15.44 7.06 -0.51
C PHE A 115 -16.76 6.26 -0.57
N LYS A 116 -17.74 6.74 -1.33
CA LYS A 116 -19.12 6.19 -1.35
C LYS A 116 -19.43 5.30 -2.55
N GLU A 117 -18.47 5.06 -3.44
CA GLU A 117 -18.69 4.18 -4.59
C GLU A 117 -18.43 2.70 -4.24
N ASP A 118 -18.85 1.81 -5.13
CA ASP A 118 -18.64 0.36 -4.96
C ASP A 118 -17.16 0.05 -4.73
N ILE A 119 -16.30 0.68 -5.55
CA ILE A 119 -14.84 0.63 -5.46
C ILE A 119 -14.30 2.05 -5.58
N CYS A 120 -13.36 2.39 -4.72
CA CYS A 120 -12.60 3.63 -4.69
C CYS A 120 -11.12 3.28 -4.85
N VAL A 121 -10.44 3.96 -5.77
CA VAL A 121 -9.01 3.76 -6.07
C VAL A 121 -8.32 5.11 -6.16
N GLN A 122 -7.01 5.14 -5.95
CA GLN A 122 -6.24 6.38 -6.03
C GLN A 122 -6.39 7.02 -7.42
N ASN A 123 -6.06 6.27 -8.48
CA ASN A 123 -6.20 6.69 -9.87
C ASN A 123 -6.19 5.50 -10.82
N ILE A 124 -6.58 5.75 -12.07
CA ILE A 124 -6.39 4.79 -13.16
C ILE A 124 -4.94 4.90 -13.66
N GLU A 125 -4.35 3.76 -13.96
CA GLU A 125 -3.08 3.65 -14.66
C GLU A 125 -3.31 3.06 -16.05
N THR A 126 -2.75 3.69 -17.08
CA THR A 126 -2.78 3.19 -18.45
C THR A 126 -1.38 3.04 -19.01
N ASP A 127 -1.17 2.03 -19.86
CA ASP A 127 0.05 1.83 -20.64
C ASP A 127 1.33 1.72 -19.80
N VAL A 128 1.27 0.91 -18.74
CA VAL A 128 2.42 0.64 -17.86
C VAL A 128 3.05 -0.72 -18.20
N ASP A 129 4.36 -0.75 -18.43
CA ASP A 129 5.11 -1.96 -18.82
C ASP A 129 4.98 -3.09 -17.80
N THR A 130 4.90 -2.76 -16.51
CA THR A 130 4.72 -3.70 -15.38
C THR A 130 3.57 -4.68 -15.65
N TYR A 131 2.42 -4.21 -16.13
CA TYR A 131 1.26 -5.07 -16.37
C TYR A 131 1.47 -5.98 -17.58
N TYR A 132 2.08 -5.46 -18.65
CA TYR A 132 2.40 -6.25 -19.83
C TYR A 132 3.42 -7.35 -19.50
N ASN A 133 4.49 -7.02 -18.78
CA ASN A 133 5.56 -7.95 -18.41
C ASN A 133 5.04 -9.09 -17.52
N ALA A 134 4.23 -8.75 -16.52
CA ALA A 134 3.58 -9.74 -15.66
C ALA A 134 2.63 -10.65 -16.45
N HIS A 135 1.75 -10.07 -17.26
CA HIS A 135 0.79 -10.84 -18.07
C HIS A 135 1.50 -11.80 -19.03
N LYS A 136 2.50 -11.31 -19.76
CA LYS A 136 3.30 -12.12 -20.67
C LYS A 136 4.01 -13.26 -19.95
N SER A 137 4.49 -13.03 -18.73
CA SER A 137 5.19 -14.06 -17.94
C SER A 137 4.25 -15.11 -17.36
N LEU A 138 2.98 -14.77 -17.11
CA LEU A 138 1.97 -15.69 -16.60
C LEU A 138 1.29 -16.49 -17.72
N TYR A 139 0.91 -15.83 -18.81
CA TYR A 139 0.02 -16.40 -19.83
C TYR A 139 0.68 -16.61 -21.20
N ASN A 140 1.92 -16.13 -21.39
CA ASN A 140 2.62 -16.16 -22.67
C ASN A 140 1.79 -15.56 -23.83
N SER A 141 1.04 -14.50 -23.53
CA SER A 141 0.15 -13.79 -24.46
C SER A 141 0.31 -12.27 -24.32
N SER A 142 -0.25 -11.53 -25.27
CA SER A 142 -0.38 -10.08 -25.16
C SER A 142 -1.53 -9.73 -24.23
N LEU A 143 -1.34 -8.67 -23.43
CA LEU A 143 -2.39 -8.08 -22.61
C LEU A 143 -3.34 -7.27 -23.52
N GLU A 144 -4.63 -7.58 -23.50
CA GLU A 144 -5.63 -6.91 -24.34
C GLU A 144 -5.88 -5.44 -23.93
N GLU A 145 -6.02 -5.19 -22.63
CA GLU A 145 -6.26 -3.87 -22.06
C GLU A 145 -5.21 -3.59 -20.99
N ASN A 146 -4.32 -2.63 -21.26
CA ASN A 146 -3.30 -2.21 -20.31
C ASN A 146 -3.84 -1.11 -19.38
N ILE A 147 -4.87 -1.46 -18.62
CA ILE A 147 -5.55 -0.57 -17.66
C ILE A 147 -5.55 -1.25 -16.29
N ALA A 148 -5.11 -0.51 -15.27
CA ALA A 148 -5.12 -0.97 -13.89
C ALA A 148 -5.50 0.17 -12.94
N TYR A 149 -5.59 -0.15 -11.65
CA TYR A 149 -5.85 0.84 -10.61
C TYR A 149 -4.69 0.96 -9.65
N ASN A 150 -4.22 2.18 -9.42
CA ASN A 150 -3.28 2.41 -8.33
C ASN A 150 -3.99 2.22 -6.97
N THR A 151 -3.44 1.33 -6.16
CA THR A 151 -4.00 0.84 -4.89
C THR A 151 -3.30 1.43 -3.66
N GLY A 152 -2.61 2.57 -3.81
CA GLY A 152 -2.06 3.34 -2.68
C GLY A 152 -3.12 3.82 -1.70
N ILE A 153 -4.29 4.13 -2.25
CA ILE A 153 -5.56 4.22 -1.51
C ILE A 153 -6.57 3.34 -2.25
N VAL A 154 -7.18 2.38 -1.56
CA VAL A 154 -8.14 1.46 -2.16
C VAL A 154 -9.19 0.99 -1.17
N GLY A 155 -10.44 0.87 -1.59
CA GLY A 155 -11.51 0.31 -0.76
C GLY A 155 -12.87 0.63 -1.35
N GLY A 156 -13.93 0.68 -0.55
CA GLY A 156 -15.27 0.98 -1.03
C GLY A 156 -16.35 0.18 -0.31
N GLU A 157 -17.55 0.18 -0.88
CA GLU A 157 -18.71 -0.51 -0.31
C GLU A 157 -18.82 -1.99 -0.73
N ASP A 158 -18.29 -2.39 -1.89
CA ASP A 158 -18.45 -3.76 -2.42
C ASP A 158 -17.37 -4.73 -1.91
N LEU A 159 -17.54 -5.21 -0.68
CA LEU A 159 -16.65 -6.21 -0.06
C LEU A 159 -16.46 -7.47 -0.92
N LYS A 160 -17.48 -7.86 -1.68
CA LYS A 160 -17.44 -9.02 -2.56
C LYS A 160 -16.38 -8.90 -3.67
N SER A 161 -16.09 -7.69 -4.16
CA SER A 161 -14.99 -7.48 -5.11
C SER A 161 -13.64 -7.83 -4.49
N TYR A 162 -13.44 -7.52 -3.22
CA TYR A 162 -12.19 -7.84 -2.53
C TYR A 162 -12.05 -9.33 -2.20
N TYR A 163 -13.16 -10.03 -1.96
CA TYR A 163 -13.16 -11.50 -1.87
C TYR A 163 -12.82 -12.14 -3.22
N GLN A 164 -13.40 -11.66 -4.32
CA GLN A 164 -13.10 -12.15 -5.66
C GLN A 164 -11.66 -11.82 -6.09
N LEU A 165 -11.10 -10.68 -5.67
CA LEU A 165 -9.69 -10.37 -5.88
C LEU A 165 -8.77 -11.35 -5.15
N PHE A 166 -9.13 -11.76 -3.94
CA PHE A 166 -8.41 -12.80 -3.21
C PHE A 166 -8.51 -14.15 -3.91
N GLU A 167 -9.69 -14.56 -4.39
CA GLU A 167 -9.85 -15.78 -5.21
C GLU A 167 -9.01 -15.73 -6.50
N TYR A 168 -8.97 -14.57 -7.16
CA TYR A 168 -8.13 -14.35 -8.34
C TYR A 168 -6.64 -14.51 -8.02
N MET A 169 -6.19 -13.95 -6.89
CA MET A 169 -4.82 -14.13 -6.38
C MET A 169 -4.51 -15.60 -6.10
N GLU A 170 -5.42 -16.33 -5.44
CA GLU A 170 -5.27 -17.76 -5.15
C GLU A 170 -5.09 -18.58 -6.42
N VAL A 171 -5.94 -18.37 -7.42
CA VAL A 171 -5.87 -19.07 -8.70
C VAL A 171 -4.52 -18.82 -9.38
N ILE A 172 -4.04 -17.57 -9.39
CA ILE A 172 -2.74 -17.26 -9.97
C ILE A 172 -1.62 -17.92 -9.17
N TYR A 173 -1.67 -17.85 -7.85
CA TYR A 173 -0.64 -18.41 -7.00
C TYR A 173 -0.53 -19.93 -7.19
N ASP A 174 -1.66 -20.63 -7.17
CA ASP A 174 -1.72 -22.07 -7.33
C ASP A 174 -1.36 -22.55 -8.74
N SER A 175 -1.78 -21.80 -9.76
CA SER A 175 -1.57 -22.23 -11.16
C SER A 175 -0.19 -21.88 -11.67
N PHE A 176 0.38 -20.75 -11.23
CA PHE A 176 1.59 -20.19 -11.83
C PHE A 176 2.73 -19.96 -10.85
N LEU A 177 2.48 -19.59 -9.61
CA LEU A 177 3.54 -19.01 -8.77
C LEU A 177 4.18 -20.00 -7.81
N LYS A 178 3.40 -20.87 -7.15
CA LYS A 178 3.87 -21.72 -6.04
C LYS A 178 5.06 -22.64 -6.39
N ASN A 179 5.17 -23.02 -7.67
CA ASN A 179 6.20 -23.93 -8.18
C ASN A 179 7.10 -23.27 -9.23
N THR A 180 7.05 -21.95 -9.39
CA THR A 180 7.80 -21.25 -10.43
C THR A 180 8.87 -20.37 -9.82
N THR A 181 10.09 -20.52 -10.34
CA THR A 181 11.18 -19.59 -10.07
C THR A 181 11.43 -18.78 -11.34
N TYR A 182 11.39 -17.47 -11.21
CA TYR A 182 11.78 -16.56 -12.28
C TYR A 182 13.23 -16.10 -12.13
N ASN A 183 13.88 -15.81 -13.26
CA ASN A 183 15.29 -15.44 -13.34
C ASN A 183 15.60 -13.98 -13.00
N SER A 184 14.58 -13.15 -12.72
CA SER A 184 14.72 -11.71 -12.49
C SER A 184 13.87 -11.27 -11.31
N ASP A 185 14.41 -10.48 -10.38
CA ASP A 185 13.65 -9.94 -9.24
C ASP A 185 12.53 -8.98 -9.69
N ASN A 186 12.72 -8.31 -10.84
CA ASN A 186 11.74 -7.37 -11.37
C ASN A 186 10.42 -8.06 -11.69
N ILE A 187 10.45 -9.32 -12.17
CA ILE A 187 9.20 -9.98 -12.56
C ILE A 187 8.34 -10.38 -11.36
N TYR A 188 8.94 -10.68 -10.20
CA TYR A 188 8.15 -10.92 -8.98
C TYR A 188 7.44 -9.63 -8.55
N THR A 189 8.12 -8.49 -8.68
CA THR A 189 7.52 -7.17 -8.41
C THR A 189 6.40 -6.87 -9.40
N ASP A 190 6.62 -7.08 -10.69
CA ASP A 190 5.62 -6.88 -11.73
C ASP A 190 4.39 -7.76 -11.50
N ILE A 191 4.58 -9.04 -11.18
CA ILE A 191 3.49 -9.97 -10.86
C ILE A 191 2.75 -9.54 -9.59
N ALA A 192 3.46 -9.15 -8.52
CA ALA A 192 2.83 -8.70 -7.27
C ALA A 192 1.92 -7.49 -7.52
N ILE A 193 2.39 -6.51 -8.28
CA ILE A 193 1.62 -5.32 -8.67
C ILE A 193 0.47 -5.69 -9.61
N TYR A 194 0.71 -6.56 -10.60
CA TYR A 194 -0.32 -7.03 -11.53
C TYR A 194 -1.47 -7.73 -10.83
N VAL A 195 -1.20 -8.65 -9.90
CA VAL A 195 -2.27 -9.34 -9.16
C VAL A 195 -3.09 -8.36 -8.32
N GLU A 196 -2.45 -7.38 -7.68
CA GLU A 196 -3.15 -6.39 -6.86
C GLU A 196 -3.95 -5.37 -7.69
N GLN A 197 -3.29 -4.71 -8.65
CA GLN A 197 -3.80 -3.53 -9.34
C GLN A 197 -4.61 -3.90 -10.59
N TYR A 198 -4.03 -4.70 -11.49
CA TYR A 198 -4.74 -5.18 -12.67
C TYR A 198 -5.81 -6.22 -12.29
N GLY A 199 -5.55 -7.06 -11.29
CA GLY A 199 -6.57 -7.98 -10.75
C GLY A 199 -7.81 -7.24 -10.26
N LEU A 200 -7.65 -6.12 -9.53
CA LEU A 200 -8.81 -5.33 -9.09
C LEU A 200 -9.57 -4.71 -10.26
N PHE A 201 -8.86 -4.24 -11.30
CA PHE A 201 -9.49 -3.78 -12.54
C PHE A 201 -10.34 -4.87 -13.20
N LYS A 202 -9.80 -6.08 -13.37
CA LYS A 202 -10.57 -7.21 -13.92
C LYS A 202 -11.81 -7.50 -13.10
N VAL A 203 -11.66 -7.61 -11.79
CA VAL A 203 -12.77 -7.89 -10.89
C VAL A 203 -13.86 -6.81 -10.97
N ALA A 204 -13.47 -5.53 -10.98
CA ALA A 204 -14.42 -4.43 -11.12
C ALA A 204 -15.22 -4.52 -12.43
N LYS A 205 -14.54 -4.84 -13.55
CA LYS A 205 -15.13 -5.00 -14.87
C LYS A 205 -16.07 -6.21 -14.94
N GLU A 206 -15.62 -7.38 -14.50
CA GLU A 206 -16.40 -8.63 -14.49
C GLU A 206 -17.67 -8.50 -13.65
N ARG A 207 -17.60 -7.75 -12.55
CA ARG A 207 -18.73 -7.52 -11.63
C ARG A 207 -19.58 -6.30 -12.00
N ASN A 208 -19.24 -5.60 -13.08
CA ASN A 208 -19.88 -4.37 -13.53
C ASN A 208 -20.04 -3.31 -12.42
N LYS A 209 -18.94 -3.02 -11.71
CA LYS A 209 -18.91 -2.13 -10.54
C LYS A 209 -18.58 -0.70 -10.91
N ARG A 210 -19.15 0.25 -10.18
CA ARG A 210 -18.79 1.67 -10.30
C ARG A 210 -17.48 1.93 -9.56
N VAL A 211 -16.51 2.52 -10.27
CA VAL A 211 -15.19 2.83 -9.72
C VAL A 211 -15.00 4.34 -9.66
N SER A 212 -14.77 4.90 -8.47
CA SER A 212 -14.32 6.28 -8.31
C SER A 212 -12.80 6.37 -8.22
N CYS A 213 -12.23 7.32 -8.96
CA CYS A 213 -10.84 7.74 -8.81
C CYS A 213 -10.75 8.97 -7.90
N LEU A 214 -9.84 8.94 -6.94
CA LEU A 214 -9.56 10.08 -6.06
C LEU A 214 -8.83 11.19 -6.82
N LEU A 215 -7.85 10.81 -7.64
CA LEU A 215 -7.05 11.70 -8.48
C LEU A 215 -7.48 11.54 -9.94
N LYS A 216 -8.58 12.18 -10.32
CA LYS A 216 -9.21 11.99 -11.64
C LYS A 216 -8.34 12.45 -12.81
N ASP A 217 -7.53 13.49 -12.63
CA ASP A 217 -6.66 14.01 -13.70
C ASP A 217 -5.25 13.40 -13.69
N LEU A 218 -5.02 12.37 -12.85
CA LEU A 218 -3.78 11.62 -12.81
C LEU A 218 -3.96 10.32 -13.59
N THR A 219 -3.43 10.25 -14.81
CA THR A 219 -3.58 9.06 -15.68
C THR A 219 -2.25 8.45 -16.10
N CYS A 220 -1.12 9.12 -15.85
CA CYS A 220 0.20 8.67 -16.31
C CYS A 220 1.23 8.61 -15.18
N ILE A 221 2.05 7.56 -15.18
CA ILE A 221 3.21 7.37 -14.29
C ILE A 221 4.17 8.56 -14.31
N SER A 222 4.33 9.26 -15.45
CA SER A 222 5.21 10.43 -15.55
C SER A 222 4.84 11.54 -14.54
N GLN A 223 3.57 11.62 -14.16
CA GLN A 223 3.04 12.57 -13.19
C GLN A 223 3.21 12.11 -11.73
N TYR A 224 3.73 10.90 -11.48
CA TYR A 224 3.90 10.37 -10.12
C TYR A 224 4.93 11.13 -9.32
N SER A 225 5.87 11.79 -9.99
CA SER A 225 6.78 12.72 -9.35
C SER A 225 6.07 13.92 -8.71
N GLU A 226 4.95 14.36 -9.28
CA GLU A 226 4.13 15.45 -8.72
C GLU A 226 3.37 14.98 -7.48
N VAL A 227 2.74 13.81 -7.55
CA VAL A 227 1.97 13.24 -6.43
C VAL A 227 2.88 12.77 -5.29
N SER A 228 4.14 12.44 -5.59
CA SER A 228 5.15 12.14 -4.59
C SER A 228 5.72 13.37 -3.88
N SER A 229 5.38 14.59 -4.32
CA SER A 229 5.81 15.84 -3.66
C SER A 229 4.85 16.23 -2.54
N PHE A 230 5.34 16.81 -1.44
CA PHE A 230 4.49 17.38 -0.38
C PHE A 230 3.94 18.77 -0.73
N ASN A 231 4.45 19.38 -1.80
CA ASN A 231 3.98 20.67 -2.31
C ASN A 231 3.12 20.47 -3.56
N ASN A 232 2.29 19.43 -3.57
CA ASN A 232 1.43 19.10 -4.70
C ASN A 232 0.05 19.75 -4.56
N LYS A 233 -0.70 19.76 -5.66
CA LYS A 233 -2.04 20.37 -5.74
C LYS A 233 -3.20 19.49 -5.25
N TRP A 234 -2.92 18.27 -4.80
CA TRP A 234 -3.91 17.20 -4.64
C TRP A 234 -4.38 16.99 -3.19
N ASP A 235 -3.88 17.78 -2.23
CA ASP A 235 -4.10 17.58 -0.78
C ASP A 235 -3.86 16.12 -0.35
N PHE A 236 -2.96 15.44 -1.07
CA PHE A 236 -2.67 14.03 -0.97
C PHE A 236 -1.26 13.78 -1.50
N THR A 237 -0.43 13.06 -0.76
CA THR A 237 0.92 12.70 -1.23
C THR A 237 1.09 11.18 -1.17
N HIS A 238 1.64 10.57 -2.22
CA HIS A 238 2.05 9.17 -2.20
C HIS A 238 3.49 9.06 -2.67
N VAL A 239 4.40 8.70 -1.77
CA VAL A 239 5.84 8.60 -2.05
C VAL A 239 6.14 7.28 -2.75
N LEU A 240 5.76 7.24 -4.04
CA LEU A 240 5.72 6.05 -4.86
C LEU A 240 7.11 5.56 -5.27
N GLY A 241 7.40 4.29 -5.01
CA GLY A 241 8.56 3.62 -5.55
C GLY A 241 9.91 4.07 -4.98
N TYR A 242 10.94 3.31 -5.32
CA TYR A 242 12.28 3.45 -4.76
C TYR A 242 12.87 4.85 -4.97
N TYR A 243 12.79 5.40 -6.19
CA TYR A 243 13.41 6.69 -6.48
C TYR A 243 12.84 7.84 -5.65
N ASN A 244 11.52 7.89 -5.44
CA ASN A 244 10.91 8.95 -4.63
C ASN A 244 11.22 8.78 -3.15
N LYS A 245 11.19 7.54 -2.65
CA LYS A 245 11.61 7.21 -1.29
C LYS A 245 13.07 7.55 -1.01
N LYS A 246 13.89 7.75 -2.05
CA LYS A 246 15.28 8.19 -1.97
C LYS A 246 15.53 9.69 -2.21
N ARG A 247 14.49 10.50 -2.37
CA ARG A 247 14.62 11.96 -2.53
C ARG A 247 14.81 12.64 -1.17
N THR A 248 16.05 13.04 -0.88
CA THR A 248 16.42 13.68 0.40
C THR A 248 15.70 15.01 0.66
N GLU A 249 15.23 15.69 -0.37
CA GLU A 249 14.45 16.93 -0.23
C GLU A 249 13.12 16.70 0.51
N GLN A 250 12.50 15.53 0.34
CA GLN A 250 11.24 15.19 1.00
C GLN A 250 11.43 14.95 2.50
N TYR A 251 12.60 14.48 2.91
CA TYR A 251 12.88 14.10 4.29
C TYR A 251 12.75 15.24 5.28
N LYS A 252 13.22 16.43 4.90
CA LYS A 252 13.04 17.64 5.71
C LYS A 252 11.56 17.98 5.90
N TYR A 253 10.71 17.71 4.89
CA TYR A 253 9.27 17.92 4.99
C TYR A 253 8.62 16.88 5.91
N PHE A 254 8.93 15.60 5.73
CA PHE A 254 8.50 14.50 6.61
C PHE A 254 8.76 14.81 8.09
N GLU A 255 10.00 15.18 8.41
CA GLU A 255 10.39 15.51 9.79
C GLU A 255 9.60 16.70 10.32
N LYS A 256 9.50 17.79 9.56
CA LYS A 256 8.73 18.97 9.97
C LYS A 256 7.26 18.64 10.22
N LEU A 257 6.63 17.83 9.36
CA LEU A 257 5.23 17.44 9.53
C LEU A 257 5.02 16.58 10.77
N VAL A 258 5.91 15.60 11.00
CA VAL A 258 5.79 14.72 12.17
C VAL A 258 6.16 15.45 13.47
N GLN A 259 7.13 16.37 13.46
CA GLN A 259 7.38 17.27 14.59
C GLN A 259 6.16 18.16 14.90
N LYS A 260 5.49 18.67 13.86
CA LYS A 260 4.30 19.51 14.01
C LYS A 260 3.11 18.74 14.56
N TYR A 261 2.80 17.57 13.97
CA TYR A 261 1.56 16.84 14.24
C TYR A 261 1.69 15.77 15.33
N CYS A 262 2.88 15.21 15.50
CA CYS A 262 3.17 14.10 16.40
C CYS A 262 4.50 14.29 17.17
N PRO A 263 4.75 15.45 17.82
CA PRO A 263 6.05 15.78 18.41
C PRO A 263 6.55 14.72 19.39
N LYS A 264 5.68 14.18 20.25
CA LYS A 264 6.05 13.15 21.21
C LYS A 264 6.54 11.86 20.54
N LEU A 265 5.85 11.42 19.49
CA LEU A 265 6.27 10.21 18.75
C LEU A 265 7.58 10.46 17.98
N TYR A 266 7.77 11.67 17.44
CA TYR A 266 9.02 12.06 16.79
C TYR A 266 10.21 11.96 17.76
N PHE A 267 10.16 12.65 18.90
CA PHE A 267 11.29 12.68 19.83
C PHE A 267 11.57 11.29 20.43
N ASN A 268 10.53 10.50 20.71
CA ASN A 268 10.71 9.11 21.12
C ASN A 268 11.41 8.27 20.03
N LEU A 269 11.02 8.44 18.76
CA LEU A 269 11.66 7.75 17.64
C LEU A 269 13.16 8.08 17.56
N ILE A 270 13.51 9.37 17.66
CA ILE A 270 14.91 9.81 17.62
C ILE A 270 15.71 9.18 18.77
N ASP A 271 15.20 9.25 20.01
CA ASP A 271 15.85 8.65 21.18
C ASP A 271 16.04 7.12 21.03
N MET A 272 15.05 6.41 20.49
CA MET A 272 15.16 4.96 20.24
C MET A 272 16.21 4.61 19.19
N LEU A 273 16.31 5.41 18.11
CA LEU A 273 17.34 5.23 17.07
C LEU A 273 18.74 5.52 17.63
N GLU A 274 18.90 6.57 18.43
CA GLU A 274 20.18 6.93 19.06
C GLU A 274 20.67 5.85 20.05
N ARG A 275 19.73 5.18 20.73
CA ARG A 275 20.02 4.07 21.66
C ARG A 275 20.18 2.70 20.98
N GLY A 276 19.98 2.61 19.67
CA GLY A 276 20.07 1.35 18.92
C GLY A 276 18.95 0.34 19.24
N VAL A 277 17.78 0.83 19.65
CA VAL A 277 16.58 0.00 19.90
C VAL A 277 15.90 -0.40 18.58
N LEU A 278 16.07 0.39 17.51
CA LEU A 278 15.45 0.26 16.18
C LEU A 278 16.48 0.20 15.06
#